data_AF-A0A017T826-F1
#
_entry.id   AF-A0A017T826-F1
#
_cell.length_a   1.000
_cell.length_b   1.000
_cell.length_c   1.000
_cell.angle_alpha   90.00
_cell.angle_beta   90.00
_cell.angle_gamma   90.00
#
_symmetry.space_group_name_H-M   'P 1'
#
loop_
_entity.id
_entity.type
_entity.pdbx_description
1 polymer ?
#
loop_
_entity_poly.entity_id
_entity_poly.type
_entity_poly.pdbx_seq_one_letter_code
_entity_poly.pdbx_strand_id
1 'polypeptide(L)'
;MPRERLGAARGAVCDGVAAVESFVQLLGSRRVGPRGILRALPEVREGCATLRVDLKELDAALQDELAGDAEGIAAAQAVIQHAVAEVTRLEAELAQGADEGGKSGKGKGAAERGIDARQRLTLESQVRRASRALESTFPLLDLVVASLDLRPTPLNLTDLLRERGSGLSEGEPAVKVTIACGQDCDNIDADPRLVGGLLEIAMGILGAAGVTSPQIQVHRRPDGRAVMTVLAAHSLKATRPSGSPVELKVPLRESGMLARSVACATAKRARIELTLPEPEAPVVTLVA
;
A
#
# COMPACT_ATOMS: atom_id res chain seq x y z
N MET A 1 7.05 2.44 27.07
CA MET A 1 7.42 3.16 25.84
C MET A 1 6.58 2.65 24.68
N PRO A 2 5.30 3.05 24.54
CA PRO A 2 4.41 2.53 23.49
C PRO A 2 4.93 2.75 22.05
N ARG A 3 5.54 3.93 21.79
CA ARG A 3 6.07 4.29 20.47
C ARG A 3 7.27 3.47 20.02
N GLU A 4 8.18 3.14 20.93
CA GLU A 4 9.34 2.28 20.63
C GLU A 4 8.87 0.88 20.26
N ARG A 5 7.84 0.36 20.95
CA ARG A 5 7.22 -0.93 20.65
C ARG A 5 6.55 -0.91 19.27
N LEU A 6 5.82 0.15 18.93
CA LEU A 6 5.23 0.29 17.59
C LEU A 6 6.29 0.32 16.49
N GLY A 7 7.37 1.09 16.69
CA GLY A 7 8.49 1.16 15.76
C GLY A 7 9.17 -0.18 15.53
N ALA A 8 9.42 -0.92 16.62
CA ALA A 8 10.02 -2.25 16.56
C ALA A 8 9.10 -3.27 15.84
N ALA A 9 7.81 -3.30 16.20
CA ALA A 9 6.85 -4.20 15.56
C ALA A 9 6.70 -3.90 14.06
N ARG A 10 6.64 -2.62 13.67
CA ARG A 10 6.62 -2.23 12.26
C ARG A 10 7.89 -2.68 11.53
N GLY A 11 9.06 -2.51 12.15
CA GLY A 11 10.34 -2.96 11.59
C GLY A 11 10.37 -4.46 11.33
N ALA A 12 9.98 -5.27 12.31
CA ALA A 12 9.91 -6.73 12.18
C ALA A 12 8.99 -7.18 11.04
N VAL A 13 7.82 -6.53 10.93
CA VAL A 13 6.90 -6.81 9.83
C VAL A 13 7.49 -6.41 8.47
N CYS A 14 8.14 -5.24 8.36
CA CYS A 14 8.82 -4.82 7.13
C CYS A 14 9.91 -5.83 6.71
N ASP A 15 10.70 -6.34 7.65
CA ASP A 15 11.72 -7.35 7.39
C ASP A 15 11.09 -8.66 6.88
N GLY A 16 9.98 -9.09 7.47
CA GLY A 16 9.25 -10.28 7.03
C GLY A 16 8.65 -10.13 5.62
N VAL A 17 8.16 -8.95 5.25
CA VAL A 17 7.67 -8.65 3.89
C VAL A 17 8.81 -8.67 2.87
N ALA A 18 9.94 -8.04 3.21
CA ALA A 18 11.13 -8.06 2.37
C ALA A 18 11.67 -9.49 2.17
N ALA A 19 11.52 -10.37 3.16
CA ALA A 19 11.84 -11.79 3.02
C ALA A 19 10.91 -12.51 2.02
N VAL A 20 9.61 -12.21 2.02
CA VAL A 20 8.65 -12.73 1.02
C VAL A 20 9.00 -12.25 -0.39
N GLU A 21 9.31 -10.95 -0.56
CA GLU A 21 9.75 -10.38 -1.83
C GLU A 21 11.07 -11.02 -2.31
N SER A 22 12.02 -11.22 -1.40
CA SER A 22 13.28 -11.92 -1.70
C SER A 22 13.03 -13.36 -2.18
N PHE A 23 12.01 -14.02 -1.63
CA PHE A 23 11.62 -15.35 -2.09
C PHE A 23 10.98 -15.32 -3.49
N VAL A 24 10.20 -14.28 -3.83
CA VAL A 24 9.73 -14.07 -5.22
C VAL A 24 10.91 -13.99 -6.18
N GLN A 25 11.95 -13.22 -5.84
CA GLN A 25 13.16 -13.08 -6.66
C GLN A 25 13.90 -14.42 -6.82
N LEU A 26 14.01 -15.20 -5.74
CA LEU A 26 14.60 -16.53 -5.74
C LEU A 26 13.83 -17.49 -6.68
N LEU A 27 12.49 -17.48 -6.63
CA LEU A 27 11.63 -18.29 -7.50
C LEU A 27 11.71 -17.88 -8.96
N GLY A 28 11.88 -16.60 -9.26
CA GLY A 28 12.10 -16.10 -10.63
C GLY A 28 13.51 -16.34 -11.16
N SER A 29 14.48 -16.64 -10.29
CA SER A 29 15.89 -16.76 -10.68
C SER A 29 16.17 -18.03 -11.48
N ARG A 30 16.74 -17.86 -12.68
CA ARG A 30 17.23 -18.97 -13.52
C ARG A 30 18.42 -19.70 -12.91
N ARG A 31 19.13 -19.08 -11.95
CA ARG A 31 20.29 -19.66 -11.27
C ARG A 31 19.91 -20.63 -10.16
N VAL A 32 18.67 -20.53 -9.66
CA VAL A 32 18.18 -21.37 -8.57
C VAL A 32 17.41 -22.55 -9.15
N GLY A 33 18.04 -23.74 -9.04
CA GLY A 33 17.44 -25.00 -9.47
C GLY A 33 16.39 -25.53 -8.48
N PRO A 34 15.59 -26.53 -8.87
CA PRO A 34 14.53 -27.11 -8.04
C PRO A 34 14.96 -27.55 -6.64
N ARG A 35 16.18 -28.08 -6.49
CA ARG A 35 16.74 -28.47 -5.19
C ARG A 35 17.00 -27.28 -4.28
N GLY A 36 17.40 -26.14 -4.84
CA GLY A 36 17.59 -24.90 -4.07
C GLY A 36 16.27 -24.37 -3.53
N ILE A 37 15.22 -24.40 -4.35
CA ILE A 37 13.87 -24.01 -3.94
C ILE A 37 13.36 -24.92 -2.82
N LEU A 38 13.49 -26.24 -2.96
CA LEU A 38 13.09 -27.20 -1.91
C LEU A 38 13.81 -26.98 -0.58
N ARG A 39 15.09 -26.60 -0.61
CA ARG A 39 15.86 -26.30 0.60
C ARG A 39 15.42 -25.01 1.28
N ALA A 40 14.96 -24.02 0.51
CA ALA A 40 14.48 -22.76 1.04
C ALA A 40 13.06 -22.84 1.61
N LEU A 41 12.22 -23.77 1.14
CA LEU A 41 10.81 -23.85 1.56
C LEU A 41 10.59 -23.91 3.08
N PRO A 42 11.33 -24.72 3.87
CA PRO A 42 11.14 -24.74 5.32
C PRO A 42 11.42 -23.40 5.99
N GLU A 43 12.49 -22.72 5.58
CA GLU A 43 12.89 -21.40 6.09
C GLU A 43 11.85 -20.34 5.74
N VAL A 44 11.33 -20.35 4.51
CA VAL A 44 10.26 -19.42 4.09
C VAL A 44 8.97 -19.67 4.87
N ARG A 45 8.62 -20.93 5.13
CA ARG A 45 7.45 -21.29 5.95
C ARG A 45 7.60 -20.78 7.38
N GLU A 46 8.77 -20.97 7.98
CA GLU A 46 9.08 -20.44 9.30
C GLU A 46 9.01 -18.90 9.30
N GLY A 47 9.56 -18.26 8.28
CA GLY A 47 9.44 -16.81 8.07
C GLY A 47 7.99 -16.32 7.97
N CYS A 48 7.11 -17.05 7.29
CA CYS A 48 5.67 -16.73 7.24
C CYS A 48 5.01 -16.86 8.62
N ALA A 49 5.38 -17.89 9.39
CA ALA A 49 4.88 -18.06 10.75
C ALA A 49 5.33 -16.91 11.68
N THR A 50 6.60 -16.49 11.57
CA THR A 50 7.16 -15.34 12.30
C THR A 50 6.46 -14.05 11.89
N LEU A 51 6.34 -13.76 10.59
CA LEU A 51 5.63 -12.57 10.09
C LEU A 51 4.18 -12.50 10.61
N ARG A 52 3.49 -13.65 10.72
CA ARG A 52 2.13 -13.69 11.29
C ARG A 52 2.11 -13.33 12.78
N VAL A 53 3.15 -13.67 13.54
CA VAL A 53 3.31 -13.23 14.94
C VAL A 53 3.60 -11.74 14.98
N ASP A 54 4.54 -11.25 14.17
CA ASP A 54 4.91 -9.83 14.11
C ASP A 54 3.72 -8.95 13.74
N LEU A 55 2.86 -9.39 12.82
CA LEU A 55 1.61 -8.70 12.48
C LEU A 55 0.66 -8.59 13.68
N LYS A 56 0.58 -9.60 14.55
CA LYS A 56 -0.23 -9.53 15.78
C LYS A 56 0.39 -8.62 16.83
N GLU A 57 1.72 -8.58 16.91
CA GLU A 57 2.41 -7.65 17.80
C GLU A 57 2.22 -6.21 17.34
N LEU A 58 2.24 -5.97 16.02
CA LEU A 58 1.92 -4.68 15.42
C LEU A 58 0.47 -4.26 15.71
N ASP A 59 -0.49 -5.18 15.62
CA ASP A 59 -1.89 -4.92 15.99
C ASP A 59 -2.01 -4.50 17.45
N ALA A 60 -1.40 -5.25 18.37
CA ALA A 60 -1.41 -4.90 19.78
C ALA A 60 -0.76 -3.52 20.05
N ALA A 61 0.36 -3.21 19.41
CA ALA A 61 1.02 -1.92 19.55
C ALA A 61 0.18 -0.76 18.99
N LEU A 62 -0.51 -0.97 17.86
CA LEU A 62 -1.41 0.01 17.27
C LEU A 62 -2.65 0.26 18.14
N GLN A 63 -3.22 -0.79 18.75
CA GLN A 63 -4.33 -0.65 19.69
C GLN A 63 -3.96 0.21 20.91
N ASP A 64 -2.74 0.05 21.43
CA ASP A 64 -2.23 0.88 22.54
C ASP A 64 -2.11 2.36 22.12
N GLU A 65 -1.56 2.64 20.93
CA GLU A 65 -1.36 4.01 20.42
C GLU A 65 -2.66 4.70 19.94
N LEU A 66 -3.63 3.91 19.51
CA LEU A 66 -4.95 4.36 19.06
C LEU A 66 -6.00 4.33 20.19
N ALA A 67 -5.57 4.22 21.45
CA ALA A 67 -6.48 4.21 22.59
C ALA A 67 -7.44 5.41 22.56
N GLY A 68 -8.75 5.13 22.53
CA GLY A 68 -9.80 6.15 22.42
C GLY A 68 -10.22 6.54 20.99
N ASP A 69 -9.59 5.98 19.96
CA ASP A 69 -9.92 6.18 18.55
C ASP A 69 -10.48 4.88 17.94
N ALA A 70 -11.75 4.59 18.23
CA ALA A 70 -12.39 3.34 17.80
C ALA A 70 -12.41 3.15 16.28
N GLU A 71 -12.53 4.24 15.52
CA GLU A 71 -12.49 4.20 14.05
C GLU A 71 -11.08 3.92 13.54
N GLY A 72 -10.06 4.56 14.12
CA GLY A 72 -8.66 4.27 13.85
C GLY A 72 -8.29 2.82 14.15
N ILE A 73 -8.71 2.30 15.31
CA ILE A 73 -8.50 0.89 15.70
C ILE A 73 -9.15 -0.04 14.68
N ALA A 74 -10.42 0.18 14.34
CA ALA A 74 -11.13 -0.67 13.39
C ALA A 74 -10.47 -0.67 12.00
N ALA A 75 -10.03 0.50 11.52
CA ALA A 75 -9.32 0.62 10.26
C ALA A 75 -7.98 -0.11 10.28
N ALA A 76 -7.17 0.08 11.33
CA ALA A 76 -5.89 -0.61 11.50
C ALA A 76 -6.07 -2.14 11.56
N GLN A 77 -7.02 -2.61 12.37
CA GLN A 77 -7.34 -4.03 12.51
C GLN A 77 -7.78 -4.65 11.19
N ALA A 78 -8.62 -3.98 10.40
CA ALA A 78 -9.05 -4.51 9.10
C ALA A 78 -7.87 -4.72 8.15
N VAL A 79 -6.90 -3.80 8.14
CA VAL A 79 -5.69 -3.88 7.31
C VAL A 79 -4.79 -5.03 7.78
N ILE A 80 -4.57 -5.15 9.09
CA ILE A 80 -3.74 -6.22 9.66
C ILE A 80 -4.39 -7.59 9.48
N GLN A 81 -5.71 -7.71 9.69
CA GLN A 81 -6.44 -8.95 9.46
C GLN A 81 -6.34 -9.42 8.01
N HIS A 82 -6.38 -8.48 7.05
CA HIS A 82 -6.13 -8.79 5.65
C HIS A 82 -4.71 -9.34 5.43
N ALA A 83 -3.66 -8.66 5.93
CA ALA A 83 -2.28 -9.15 5.86
C ALA A 83 -2.13 -10.55 6.50
N VAL A 84 -2.69 -10.75 7.70
CA VAL A 84 -2.64 -12.03 8.42
C VAL A 84 -3.32 -13.14 7.61
N ALA A 85 -4.45 -12.86 6.97
CA ALA A 85 -5.14 -13.83 6.13
C ALA A 85 -4.30 -14.23 4.90
N GLU A 86 -3.63 -13.28 4.26
CA GLU A 86 -2.75 -13.53 3.12
C GLU A 86 -1.51 -14.35 3.52
N VAL A 87 -0.85 -14.00 4.64
CA VAL A 87 0.30 -14.75 5.16
C VAL A 87 -0.10 -16.16 5.60
N THR A 88 -1.24 -16.31 6.28
CA THR A 88 -1.76 -17.63 6.70
C THR A 88 -2.07 -18.50 5.48
N ARG A 89 -2.65 -17.91 4.42
CA ARG A 89 -2.90 -18.64 3.17
C ARG A 89 -1.59 -19.07 2.52
N LEU A 90 -0.61 -18.17 2.43
CA LEU A 90 0.71 -18.49 1.88
C LEU A 90 1.39 -19.62 2.68
N GLU A 91 1.37 -19.55 4.01
CA GLU A 91 1.91 -20.59 4.89
C GLU A 91 1.30 -21.97 4.59
N ALA A 92 -0.03 -22.03 4.40
CA ALA A 92 -0.74 -23.26 4.05
C ALA A 92 -0.41 -23.76 2.64
N GLU A 93 -0.31 -22.85 1.66
CA GLU A 93 0.07 -23.17 0.27
C GLU A 93 1.50 -23.71 0.19
N LEU A 94 2.44 -23.12 0.93
CA LEU A 94 3.82 -23.59 1.06
C LEU A 94 3.91 -24.98 1.72
N ALA A 95 3.06 -25.24 2.71
CA ALA A 95 2.98 -26.55 3.36
C ALA A 95 2.53 -27.64 2.39
N GLN A 96 1.50 -27.36 1.59
CA GLN A 96 1.01 -28.28 0.56
C GLN A 96 2.08 -28.55 -0.51
N GLY A 97 2.77 -27.51 -0.99
CA GLY A 97 3.84 -27.65 -1.97
C GLY A 97 5.01 -28.51 -1.48
N ALA A 98 5.36 -28.41 -0.19
CA ALA A 98 6.40 -29.25 0.42
C ALA A 98 5.99 -30.73 0.49
N ASP A 99 4.74 -31.02 0.87
CA ASP A 99 4.22 -32.38 1.00
C ASP A 99 4.07 -33.09 -0.36
N GLU A 100 3.66 -32.37 -1.39
CA GLU A 100 3.55 -32.89 -2.76
C GLU A 100 4.91 -33.20 -3.39
N GLY A 101 5.92 -32.35 -3.13
CA GLY A 101 7.30 -32.60 -3.55
C GLY A 101 7.90 -33.87 -2.92
N GLY A 102 7.50 -34.22 -1.68
CA GLY A 102 7.96 -35.41 -0.99
C GLY A 102 7.28 -36.74 -1.40
N LYS A 103 6.04 -36.69 -1.89
CA LYS A 103 5.22 -37.90 -2.15
C LYS A 103 5.41 -38.53 -3.53
N SER A 104 5.99 -37.82 -4.50
CA SER A 104 6.18 -38.33 -5.89
C SER A 104 7.34 -39.34 -6.03
N GLY A 105 7.83 -39.88 -4.91
CA GLY A 105 9.07 -40.66 -4.81
C GLY A 105 8.98 -42.12 -4.35
N LYS A 106 7.82 -42.79 -4.46
CA LYS A 106 7.68 -44.23 -4.15
C LYS A 106 8.11 -45.17 -5.29
N GLY A 107 9.08 -44.77 -6.12
CA GLY A 107 9.76 -45.63 -7.08
C GLY A 107 11.27 -45.61 -6.81
N LYS A 108 11.88 -46.79 -6.62
CA LYS A 108 13.33 -46.97 -6.40
C LYS A 108 14.12 -46.17 -7.46
N GLY A 109 14.66 -45.01 -7.07
CA GLY A 109 15.30 -44.03 -7.97
C GLY A 109 14.87 -42.58 -7.77
N ALA A 110 13.92 -42.30 -6.88
CA ALA A 110 13.25 -40.99 -6.78
C ALA A 110 13.74 -40.03 -5.68
N ALA A 111 14.88 -40.30 -5.02
CA ALA A 111 15.48 -39.37 -4.05
C ALA A 111 15.99 -38.05 -4.69
N GLU A 112 15.92 -37.94 -6.02
CA GLU A 112 16.44 -36.80 -6.78
C GLU A 112 15.37 -35.94 -7.47
N ARG A 113 14.08 -36.30 -7.39
CA ARG A 113 13.03 -35.54 -8.09
C ARG A 113 12.71 -34.26 -7.31
N GLY A 114 13.32 -33.16 -7.74
CA GLY A 114 13.01 -31.83 -7.26
C GLY A 114 11.61 -31.37 -7.70
N ILE A 115 11.22 -30.16 -7.27
CA ILE A 115 10.01 -29.46 -7.74
C ILE A 115 9.96 -29.46 -9.27
N ASP A 116 8.87 -29.95 -9.84
CA ASP A 116 8.67 -29.89 -11.29
C ASP A 116 8.32 -28.46 -11.76
N ALA A 117 8.37 -28.22 -13.08
CA ALA A 117 8.12 -26.89 -13.63
C ALA A 117 6.72 -26.35 -13.30
N ARG A 118 5.71 -27.22 -13.21
CA ARG A 118 4.33 -26.82 -12.91
C ARG A 118 4.21 -26.41 -11.44
N GLN A 119 4.78 -27.21 -10.52
CA GLN A 119 4.84 -26.90 -9.10
C GLN A 119 5.59 -25.60 -8.84
N ARG A 120 6.71 -25.35 -9.55
CA ARG A 120 7.45 -24.08 -9.46
C ARG A 120 6.57 -22.90 -9.89
N LEU A 121 5.87 -23.00 -11.02
CA LEU A 121 5.00 -21.93 -11.51
C LEU A 121 3.82 -21.68 -10.56
N THR A 122 3.22 -22.72 -10.00
CA THR A 122 2.17 -22.60 -8.98
C THR A 122 2.70 -21.86 -7.76
N LEU A 123 3.84 -22.29 -7.21
CA LEU A 123 4.47 -21.66 -6.06
C LEU A 123 4.82 -20.19 -6.33
N GLU A 124 5.39 -19.91 -7.50
CA GLU A 124 5.69 -18.54 -7.92
C GLU A 124 4.43 -17.67 -8.00
N SER A 125 3.34 -18.19 -8.56
CA SER A 125 2.07 -17.47 -8.63
C SER A 125 1.48 -17.16 -7.24
N GLN A 126 1.60 -18.10 -6.30
CA GLN A 126 1.11 -17.97 -4.93
C GLN A 126 1.91 -16.93 -4.15
N VAL A 127 3.25 -17.03 -4.18
CA VAL A 127 4.13 -16.09 -3.48
C VAL A 127 4.01 -14.69 -4.09
N ARG A 128 3.96 -14.56 -5.43
CA ARG A 128 3.75 -13.25 -6.08
C ARG A 128 2.42 -12.62 -5.70
N ARG A 129 1.35 -13.41 -5.59
CA ARG A 129 0.04 -12.93 -5.14
C ARG A 129 0.12 -12.40 -3.71
N ALA A 130 0.73 -13.16 -2.80
CA ALA A 130 0.90 -12.75 -1.41
C ALA A 130 1.78 -11.49 -1.29
N SER A 131 2.92 -11.44 -2.01
CA SER A 131 3.81 -10.27 -2.07
C SER A 131 3.04 -9.02 -2.47
N ARG A 132 2.29 -9.06 -3.58
CA ARG A 132 1.49 -7.93 -4.05
C ARG A 132 0.42 -7.49 -3.06
N ALA A 133 -0.24 -8.43 -2.39
CA ALA A 133 -1.25 -8.12 -1.39
C ALA A 133 -0.60 -7.45 -0.15
N LEU A 134 0.58 -7.91 0.27
CA LEU A 134 1.34 -7.27 1.34
C LEU A 134 1.80 -5.88 0.91
N GLU A 135 2.42 -5.74 -0.26
CA GLU A 135 2.85 -4.47 -0.86
C GLU A 135 1.71 -3.44 -0.96
N SER A 136 0.46 -3.87 -1.19
CA SER A 136 -0.70 -2.96 -1.19
C SER A 136 -1.21 -2.60 0.20
N THR A 137 -0.96 -3.46 1.19
CA THR A 137 -1.43 -3.33 2.58
C THR A 137 -0.51 -2.44 3.44
N PHE A 138 0.81 -2.55 3.30
CA PHE A 138 1.78 -1.75 4.09
C PHE A 138 1.61 -0.24 3.97
N PRO A 139 1.39 0.31 2.77
CA PRO A 139 1.14 1.74 2.62
C PRO A 139 -0.09 2.23 3.40
N LEU A 140 -1.12 1.37 3.55
CA LEU A 140 -2.29 1.69 4.37
C LEU A 140 -1.94 1.71 5.85
N LEU A 141 -1.12 0.77 6.34
CA LEU A 141 -0.59 0.79 7.71
C LEU A 141 0.29 2.01 7.96
N ASP A 142 1.16 2.35 7.01
CA ASP A 142 2.01 3.52 7.09
C ASP A 142 1.21 4.82 7.16
N LEU A 143 0.07 4.88 6.46
CA LEU A 143 -0.85 6.00 6.55
C LEU A 143 -1.49 6.11 7.94
N VAL A 144 -1.89 4.98 8.54
CA VAL A 144 -2.36 4.93 9.94
C VAL A 144 -1.28 5.41 10.89
N VAL A 145 -0.06 4.88 10.77
CA VAL A 145 1.07 5.26 11.63
C VAL A 145 1.43 6.74 11.45
N ALA A 146 1.39 7.27 10.23
CA ALA A 146 1.64 8.68 9.97
C ALA A 146 0.64 9.59 10.69
N SER A 147 -0.61 9.15 10.84
CA SER A 147 -1.65 9.89 11.57
C SER A 147 -1.47 9.91 13.11
N LEU A 148 -0.56 9.07 13.66
CA LEU A 148 -0.22 9.06 15.09
C LEU A 148 0.78 10.14 15.50
N ASP A 149 1.67 10.54 14.58
CA ASP A 149 2.77 11.48 14.83
C ASP A 149 2.88 12.44 13.66
N LEU A 150 1.90 13.36 13.58
CA LEU A 150 1.85 14.38 12.54
C LEU A 150 3.05 15.31 12.63
N ARG A 151 3.69 15.55 11.48
CA ARG A 151 4.80 16.48 11.33
C ARG A 151 4.48 17.46 10.20
N PRO A 152 3.62 18.47 10.46
CA PRO A 152 3.30 19.47 9.45
C PRO A 152 4.56 20.22 9.02
N THR A 153 4.77 20.31 7.71
CA THR A 153 5.87 21.06 7.11
C THR A 153 5.34 21.81 5.88
N PRO A 154 5.97 22.93 5.49
CA PRO A 154 5.67 23.57 4.21
C PRO A 154 5.87 22.58 3.06
N LEU A 155 4.79 22.27 2.36
CA LEU A 155 4.71 21.24 1.34
C LEU A 155 4.43 21.87 -0.02
N ASN A 156 5.35 21.69 -0.97
CA ASN A 156 5.07 21.91 -2.38
C ASN A 156 4.44 20.64 -2.98
N LEU A 157 3.17 20.73 -3.38
CA LEU A 157 2.43 19.56 -3.88
C LEU A 157 3.03 18.98 -5.17
N THR A 158 3.57 19.83 -6.03
CA THR A 158 4.19 19.38 -7.29
C THR A 158 5.45 18.58 -7.00
N ASP A 159 6.29 19.04 -6.07
CA ASP A 159 7.51 18.34 -5.71
C ASP A 159 7.22 17.03 -4.97
N LEU A 160 6.23 17.03 -4.06
CA LEU A 160 5.76 15.81 -3.40
C LEU A 160 5.34 14.75 -4.42
N LEU A 161 4.46 15.10 -5.36
CA LEU A 161 3.95 14.14 -6.34
C LEU A 161 5.03 13.73 -7.36
N ARG A 162 5.98 14.61 -7.67
CA ARG A 162 7.13 14.27 -8.52
C ARG A 162 8.04 13.25 -7.83
N GLU A 163 8.37 13.46 -6.55
CA GLU A 163 9.17 12.53 -5.76
C GLU A 163 8.50 11.15 -5.72
N ARG A 164 7.21 11.11 -5.41
CA ARG A 164 6.39 9.88 -5.38
C ARG A 164 6.33 9.18 -6.74
N GLY A 165 6.27 9.93 -7.83
CA GLY A 165 6.24 9.38 -9.19
C GLY A 165 7.60 8.92 -9.72
N SER A 166 8.71 9.40 -9.15
CA SER A 166 10.07 9.15 -9.66
C SER A 166 10.56 7.71 -9.42
N GLY A 167 9.99 7.01 -8.44
CA GLY A 167 10.35 5.63 -8.10
C GLY A 167 9.54 4.54 -8.81
N LEU A 168 8.65 4.91 -9.73
CA LEU A 168 7.77 3.94 -10.39
C LEU A 168 8.56 3.02 -11.32
N SER A 169 8.43 1.71 -11.09
CA SER A 169 9.06 0.70 -11.96
C SER A 169 8.29 0.56 -13.29
N GLU A 170 8.98 0.11 -14.35
CA GLU A 170 8.33 -0.21 -15.62
C GLU A 170 7.23 -1.27 -15.42
N GLY A 171 6.00 -0.92 -15.77
CA GLY A 171 4.83 -1.80 -15.66
C GLY A 171 3.97 -1.59 -14.40
N GLU A 172 4.36 -0.71 -13.49
CA GLU A 172 3.50 -0.31 -12.38
C GLU A 172 2.31 0.53 -12.87
N PRO A 173 1.09 0.28 -12.36
CA PRO A 173 -0.08 1.05 -12.74
C PRO A 173 0.07 2.49 -12.21
N ALA A 174 0.12 3.43 -13.14
CA ALA A 174 0.24 4.85 -12.83
C ALA A 174 -0.71 5.67 -13.68
N VAL A 175 -1.17 6.78 -13.11
CA VAL A 175 -2.08 7.71 -13.77
C VAL A 175 -1.41 9.06 -13.97
N LYS A 176 -1.66 9.67 -15.14
CA LYS A 176 -1.21 11.02 -15.48
C LYS A 176 -2.10 12.02 -14.76
N VAL A 177 -1.50 12.80 -13.86
CA VAL A 177 -2.19 13.81 -13.08
C VAL A 177 -1.75 15.19 -13.55
N THR A 178 -2.72 16.08 -13.75
CA THR A 178 -2.46 17.51 -14.00
C THR A 178 -2.66 18.30 -12.71
N ILE A 179 -1.69 19.12 -12.33
CA ILE A 179 -1.83 20.00 -11.15
C ILE A 179 -2.12 21.43 -11.59
N ALA A 180 -3.07 22.05 -10.89
CA ALA A 180 -3.50 23.42 -11.06
C ALA A 180 -3.52 24.12 -9.68
N CYS A 181 -2.47 24.87 -9.38
CA CYS A 181 -2.38 25.66 -8.15
C CYS A 181 -2.86 27.09 -8.39
N GLY A 182 -3.64 27.66 -7.47
CA GLY A 182 -3.86 29.10 -7.40
C GLY A 182 -2.58 29.85 -6.97
N GLN A 183 -2.54 31.16 -7.20
CA GLN A 183 -1.36 32.02 -6.97
C GLN A 183 -0.82 32.00 -5.52
N ASP A 184 -1.64 31.59 -4.53
CA ASP A 184 -1.27 31.56 -3.10
C ASP A 184 -1.14 30.12 -2.52
N CYS A 185 -1.00 29.12 -3.41
CA CYS A 185 -1.06 27.70 -3.07
C CYS A 185 0.24 26.93 -3.36
N ASP A 186 1.36 27.64 -3.55
CA ASP A 186 2.65 27.02 -3.84
C ASP A 186 3.17 26.15 -2.68
N ASN A 187 2.82 26.52 -1.44
CA ASN A 187 3.15 25.77 -0.24
C ASN A 187 1.92 25.60 0.67
N ILE A 188 1.71 24.38 1.15
CA ILE A 188 0.66 23.97 2.08
C ILE A 188 1.31 23.48 3.36
N ASP A 189 0.87 23.92 4.54
CA ASP A 189 1.39 23.36 5.80
C ASP A 189 0.67 22.05 6.11
N ALA A 190 1.29 20.92 5.76
CA ALA A 190 0.71 19.59 5.98
C ALA A 190 1.78 18.52 6.17
N ASP A 191 1.40 17.34 6.68
CA ASP A 191 2.29 16.18 6.73
C ASP A 191 2.37 15.52 5.34
N PRO A 192 3.55 15.51 4.68
CA PRO A 192 3.69 14.95 3.33
C PRO A 192 3.36 13.46 3.24
N ARG A 193 3.56 12.70 4.33
CA ARG A 193 3.26 11.26 4.37
C ARG A 193 1.76 11.02 4.29
N LEU A 194 1.00 11.86 5.00
CA LEU A 194 -0.44 11.79 5.06
C LEU A 194 -1.09 12.30 3.77
N VAL A 195 -0.74 13.52 3.34
CA VAL A 195 -1.30 14.11 2.11
C VAL A 195 -0.96 13.26 0.88
N GLY A 196 0.29 12.80 0.77
CA GLY A 196 0.70 11.92 -0.34
C GLY A 196 -0.09 10.62 -0.38
N GLY A 197 -0.21 9.91 0.76
CA GLY A 197 -0.95 8.66 0.81
C GLY A 197 -2.46 8.83 0.57
N LEU A 198 -3.07 9.89 1.10
CA LEU A 198 -4.49 10.19 0.85
C LEU A 198 -4.75 10.52 -0.62
N LEU A 199 -3.85 11.27 -1.27
CA LEU A 199 -3.95 11.55 -2.71
C LEU A 199 -3.76 10.29 -3.54
N GLU A 200 -2.82 9.42 -3.20
CA GLU A 200 -2.62 8.13 -3.90
C GLU A 200 -3.87 7.24 -3.81
N ILE A 201 -4.52 7.17 -2.64
CA ILE A 201 -5.81 6.47 -2.48
C ILE A 201 -6.91 7.14 -3.31
N ALA A 202 -7.00 8.48 -3.28
CA ALA A 202 -7.96 9.23 -4.09
C ALA A 202 -7.80 8.93 -5.59
N MET A 203 -6.56 8.91 -6.09
CA MET A 203 -6.25 8.55 -7.47
C MET A 203 -6.59 7.09 -7.77
N GLY A 204 -6.32 6.17 -6.85
CA GLY A 204 -6.75 4.76 -6.93
C GLY A 204 -8.26 4.63 -7.13
N ILE A 205 -9.05 5.32 -6.31
CA ILE A 205 -10.52 5.30 -6.38
C ILE A 205 -11.02 5.87 -7.71
N LEU A 206 -10.46 7.01 -8.14
CA LEU A 206 -10.83 7.61 -9.43
C LEU A 206 -10.43 6.73 -10.62
N GLY A 207 -9.24 6.11 -10.57
CA GLY A 207 -8.78 5.16 -11.58
C GLY A 207 -9.70 3.94 -11.69
N ALA A 208 -10.15 3.39 -10.56
CA ALA A 208 -11.13 2.31 -10.52
C ALA A 208 -12.51 2.72 -11.09
N ALA A 209 -12.86 4.01 -11.01
CA ALA A 209 -14.03 4.59 -11.66
C ALA A 209 -13.80 4.92 -13.15
N GLY A 210 -12.65 4.57 -13.72
CA GLY A 210 -12.32 4.79 -15.14
C GLY A 210 -11.71 6.15 -15.47
N VAL A 211 -11.34 6.95 -14.47
CA VAL A 211 -10.69 8.25 -14.68
C VAL A 211 -9.22 8.04 -15.02
N THR A 212 -8.83 8.35 -16.25
CA THR A 212 -7.46 8.14 -16.76
C THR A 212 -6.57 9.38 -16.74
N SER A 213 -7.15 10.56 -16.49
CA SER A 213 -6.44 11.83 -16.42
C SER A 213 -7.10 12.75 -15.40
N PRO A 214 -6.92 12.50 -14.10
CA PRO A 214 -7.42 13.35 -13.04
C PRO A 214 -6.63 14.66 -12.99
N GLN A 215 -7.29 15.70 -12.51
CA GLN A 215 -6.72 17.01 -12.25
C GLN A 215 -6.84 17.34 -10.77
N ILE A 216 -5.76 17.82 -10.16
CA ILE A 216 -5.77 18.37 -8.81
C ILE A 216 -5.85 19.89 -8.90
N GLN A 217 -6.89 20.46 -8.31
CA GLN A 217 -7.01 21.89 -8.10
C GLN A 217 -6.71 22.23 -6.64
N VAL A 218 -5.83 23.20 -6.42
CA VAL A 218 -5.49 23.67 -5.07
C VAL A 218 -5.88 25.13 -4.93
N HIS A 219 -6.68 25.41 -3.90
CA HIS A 219 -7.04 26.77 -3.50
C HIS A 219 -6.99 26.92 -1.98
N ARG A 220 -6.86 28.16 -1.49
CA ARG A 220 -6.85 28.46 -0.07
C ARG A 220 -8.21 29.00 0.36
N ARG A 221 -8.77 28.48 1.46
CA ARG A 221 -9.98 29.00 2.09
C ARG A 221 -9.69 30.34 2.80
N PRO A 222 -10.73 31.15 3.09
CA PRO A 222 -10.57 32.37 3.89
C PRO A 222 -9.99 32.14 5.29
N ASP A 223 -10.14 30.93 5.84
CA ASP A 223 -9.57 30.51 7.12
C ASP A 223 -8.08 30.11 7.03
N GLY A 224 -7.49 30.20 5.83
CA GLY A 224 -6.07 29.91 5.57
C GLY A 224 -5.76 28.46 5.22
N ARG A 225 -6.73 27.53 5.36
CA ARG A 225 -6.54 26.10 5.03
C ARG A 225 -6.51 25.85 3.53
N ALA A 226 -5.75 24.84 3.11
CA ALA A 226 -5.66 24.45 1.72
C ALA A 226 -6.76 23.44 1.39
N VAL A 227 -7.42 23.64 0.25
CA VAL A 227 -8.40 22.73 -0.31
C VAL A 227 -7.83 22.15 -1.59
N MET A 228 -7.62 20.84 -1.59
CA MET A 228 -7.19 20.06 -2.73
C MET A 228 -8.40 19.31 -3.27
N THR A 229 -8.82 19.63 -4.48
CA THR A 229 -9.92 18.94 -5.16
C THR A 229 -9.40 18.13 -6.32
N VAL A 230 -9.64 16.82 -6.31
CA VAL A 230 -9.28 15.91 -7.38
C VAL A 230 -10.51 15.63 -8.25
N LEU A 231 -10.41 15.92 -9.54
CA LEU A 231 -11.50 15.89 -10.51
C LEU A 231 -11.13 15.02 -11.71
N ALA A 232 -12.10 14.49 -12.44
CA ALA A 232 -11.85 14.00 -13.80
C ALA A 232 -11.67 15.18 -14.77
N ALA A 233 -10.63 15.18 -15.61
CA ALA A 233 -10.32 16.32 -16.50
C ALA A 233 -11.48 16.73 -17.45
N HIS A 234 -12.32 15.79 -17.87
CA HIS A 234 -13.46 16.06 -18.74
C HIS A 234 -14.65 16.72 -18.03
N SER A 235 -14.63 16.82 -16.70
CA SER A 235 -15.71 17.42 -15.89
C SER A 235 -15.65 18.96 -15.83
N LEU A 236 -14.56 19.56 -16.32
CA LEU A 236 -14.35 21.01 -16.20
C LEU A 236 -14.97 21.79 -17.36
N LYS A 237 -16.14 22.39 -17.11
CA LYS A 237 -16.55 23.62 -17.81
C LYS A 237 -15.66 24.78 -17.34
N ALA A 238 -14.57 25.01 -18.07
CA ALA A 238 -13.97 26.33 -18.35
C ALA A 238 -13.56 27.26 -17.19
N THR A 239 -13.21 26.78 -16.00
CA THR A 239 -12.33 27.57 -15.11
C THR A 239 -10.89 27.21 -15.43
N ARG A 240 -10.25 28.00 -16.31
CA ARG A 240 -8.82 27.89 -16.57
C ARG A 240 -8.07 28.19 -15.27
N PRO A 241 -7.37 27.21 -14.68
CA PRO A 241 -6.53 27.52 -13.55
C PRO A 241 -5.38 28.42 -14.01
N SER A 242 -5.02 29.39 -13.19
CA SER A 242 -3.87 30.27 -13.42
C SER A 242 -2.59 29.52 -13.05
N GLY A 243 -2.12 28.63 -13.93
CA GLY A 243 -0.87 27.88 -13.71
C GLY A 243 -0.52 26.98 -14.88
N SER A 244 0.77 26.71 -15.07
CA SER A 244 1.24 25.73 -16.05
C SER A 244 0.88 24.33 -15.56
N PRO A 245 0.11 23.54 -16.33
CA PRO A 245 -0.21 22.17 -15.94
C PRO A 245 1.08 21.35 -15.86
N VAL A 246 1.36 20.75 -14.70
CA VAL A 246 2.44 19.78 -14.55
C VAL A 246 1.84 18.39 -14.66
N GLU A 247 2.29 17.62 -15.66
CA GLU A 247 1.93 16.21 -15.81
C GLU A 247 2.85 15.35 -14.95
N LEU A 248 2.26 14.60 -14.02
CA LEU A 248 2.98 13.68 -13.14
C LEU A 248 2.39 12.28 -13.23
N LYS A 249 3.22 11.26 -13.02
CA LYS A 249 2.76 9.88 -12.83
C LYS A 249 2.59 9.62 -11.34
N VAL A 250 1.38 9.23 -10.93
CA VAL A 250 1.10 8.86 -9.54
C VAL A 250 0.76 7.36 -9.48
N PRO A 251 1.35 6.58 -8.55
CA PRO A 251 1.01 5.18 -8.37
C PRO A 251 -0.48 5.02 -8.06
N LEU A 252 -1.13 4.07 -8.73
CA LEU A 252 -2.46 3.63 -8.32
C LEU A 252 -2.32 2.63 -7.19
N ARG A 253 -2.77 3.02 -6.00
CA ARG A 253 -2.88 2.11 -4.86
C ARG A 253 -4.26 1.45 -4.80
N GLU A 254 -4.37 0.48 -3.90
CA GLU A 254 -5.61 -0.19 -3.51
C GLU A 254 -6.76 0.82 -3.39
N SER A 255 -7.85 0.58 -4.12
CA SER A 255 -9.04 1.46 -4.18
C SER A 255 -10.26 0.85 -3.50
N GLY A 256 -10.11 -0.32 -2.89
CA GLY A 256 -11.18 -1.08 -2.27
C GLY A 256 -11.74 -0.42 -1.00
N MET A 257 -12.78 -1.04 -0.44
CA MET A 257 -13.43 -0.57 0.78
C MET A 257 -12.46 -0.42 1.96
N LEU A 258 -11.44 -1.28 2.02
CA LEU A 258 -10.38 -1.22 3.03
C LEU A 258 -9.61 0.12 2.96
N ALA A 259 -9.12 0.49 1.78
CA ALA A 259 -8.39 1.74 1.58
C ALA A 259 -9.26 2.98 1.86
N ARG A 260 -10.54 2.94 1.50
CA ARG A 260 -11.51 4.01 1.82
C ARG A 260 -11.68 4.18 3.33
N SER A 261 -11.85 3.07 4.06
CA SER A 261 -12.00 3.08 5.53
C SER A 261 -10.77 3.67 6.21
N VAL A 262 -9.56 3.27 5.77
CA VAL A 262 -8.29 3.79 6.29
C VAL A 262 -8.16 5.28 5.98
N ALA A 263 -8.42 5.71 4.74
CA ALA A 263 -8.35 7.11 4.36
C ALA A 263 -9.27 8.00 5.22
N CYS A 264 -10.52 7.57 5.46
CA CYS A 264 -11.45 8.29 6.32
C CYS A 264 -10.97 8.36 7.78
N ALA A 265 -10.54 7.25 8.36
CA ALA A 265 -10.09 7.20 9.76
C ALA A 265 -8.83 8.07 9.98
N THR A 266 -7.85 7.95 9.09
CA THR A 266 -6.60 8.73 9.14
C THR A 266 -6.83 10.22 8.91
N ALA A 267 -7.67 10.59 7.94
CA ALA A 267 -8.04 12.00 7.72
C ALA A 267 -8.74 12.59 8.94
N LYS A 268 -9.73 11.89 9.52
CA LYS A 268 -10.42 12.33 10.72
C LYS A 268 -9.48 12.56 11.89
N ARG A 269 -8.58 11.60 12.17
CA ARG A 269 -7.57 11.71 13.23
C ARG A 269 -6.65 12.90 13.01
N ALA A 270 -6.25 13.14 11.77
CA ALA A 270 -5.41 14.26 11.39
C ALA A 270 -6.15 15.59 11.24
N ARG A 271 -7.47 15.63 11.49
CA ARG A 271 -8.33 16.80 11.30
C ARG A 271 -8.37 17.32 9.86
N ILE A 272 -8.15 16.43 8.90
CA ILE A 272 -8.32 16.69 7.47
C ILE A 272 -9.78 16.40 7.10
N GLU A 273 -10.46 17.37 6.48
CA GLU A 273 -11.79 17.12 5.91
C GLU A 273 -11.59 16.34 4.61
N LEU A 274 -12.02 15.08 4.58
CA LEU A 274 -11.93 14.21 3.41
C LEU A 274 -13.33 13.84 2.91
N THR A 275 -13.62 14.19 1.66
CA THR A 275 -14.78 13.72 0.92
C THR A 275 -14.31 12.79 -0.19
N LEU A 276 -14.59 11.50 -0.06
CA LEU A 276 -14.32 10.49 -1.09
C LEU A 276 -15.41 10.53 -2.17
N PRO A 277 -15.11 10.08 -3.40
CA PRO A 277 -16.03 10.22 -4.50
C PRO A 277 -17.22 9.27 -4.34
N GLU A 278 -18.37 9.72 -4.79
CA GLU A 278 -19.57 8.90 -4.96
C GLU A 278 -19.63 8.36 -6.41
N PRO A 279 -20.34 7.24 -6.67
CA PRO A 279 -20.42 6.67 -8.02
C PRO A 279 -20.89 7.66 -9.09
N GLU A 280 -21.70 8.64 -8.70
CA GLU A 280 -22.30 9.64 -9.60
C GLU A 280 -21.46 10.91 -9.73
N ALA A 281 -20.45 11.10 -8.86
CA ALA A 281 -19.60 12.28 -8.81
C ALA A 281 -18.14 11.88 -8.48
N PRO A 282 -17.26 11.71 -9.48
CA PRO A 282 -15.87 11.33 -9.30
C PRO A 282 -15.03 12.54 -8.86
N VAL A 283 -15.39 13.11 -7.71
CA VAL A 283 -14.73 14.26 -7.09
C VAL A 283 -14.25 13.87 -5.70
N VAL A 284 -12.98 14.11 -5.43
CA VAL A 284 -12.39 13.96 -4.09
C VAL A 284 -12.02 15.33 -3.58
N THR A 285 -12.35 15.64 -2.33
CA THR A 285 -11.93 16.88 -1.67
C THR A 285 -11.14 16.55 -0.42
N LEU A 286 -9.97 17.17 -0.28
CA LEU A 286 -9.13 17.12 0.90
C LEU A 286 -8.90 18.55 1.40
N VAL A 287 -9.17 18.81 2.68
CA VAL A 287 -8.92 20.11 3.31
C VAL A 287 -7.90 19.93 4.42
N ALA A 288 -6.71 20.48 4.24
CA ALA A 288 -5.59 20.43 5.17
C ALA A 288 -5.31 21.82 5.76
#